data_AF-A0A135I5X2-F1
#
_entry.id   AF-A0A135I5X2-F1
#
_cell.length_a   1.000
_cell.length_b   1.000
_cell.length_c   1.000
_cell.angle_alpha   90.00
_cell.angle_beta   90.00
_cell.angle_gamma   90.00
#
_symmetry.space_group_name_H-M   'P 1'
#
loop_
_entity.id
_entity.type
_entity.pdbx_description
1 polymer ?
#
loop_
_entity_poly.entity_id
_entity_poly.type
_entity_poly.pdbx_seq_one_letter_code
_entity_poly.pdbx_strand_id
1 'polypeptide(L)'
;MTNKKPANRNKNLEKILSVASVIVLILAWFLGGLRTNNSQTQFFESITGSGEQIVQVSPQLYKIVPNGDNAEQAEALKWVSFGSGIGYGGSLTVGGVFMPSGEVQTISLLSSKETSSYFEKVVDEKLPEALLEQNIRKALYVDGVSGATLTSEAYSSALDQAADPVRQQLFNFQLTEKASLLAYLKWLDAAALLFFAAAVWINQTRSPHKAKLNAALLAGSTLVFGFHAAALYSASTMGGLIFGSWLTGVANYTPFILLVLSIGYILYYNRNVYCQSLCPFGAVQQCLAKVGKAKASPVRHTFFVWMPRVLLLATLCLGAYFRNPAGFVYEPFGIAFGMIGGMYLFVLTVMILLTSLVVRRPWCQSLCPINAMTDFIVFNKNWFKQTQSKAKKKNRQPRARKEGAE
;
A
#
# COMPACT_ATOMS: atom_id res chain seq x y z
N MET A 1 24.41 -40.41 20.18
CA MET A 1 23.43 -40.72 19.12
C MET A 1 22.75 -39.43 18.66
N THR A 2 23.35 -38.72 17.70
CA THR A 2 22.81 -37.47 17.16
C THR A 2 21.74 -37.80 16.12
N ASN A 3 20.49 -37.50 16.46
CA ASN A 3 19.30 -37.72 15.64
C ASN A 3 19.36 -36.89 14.35
N LYS A 4 19.99 -37.42 13.31
CA LYS A 4 19.96 -36.88 11.94
C LYS A 4 18.69 -37.38 11.26
N LYS A 5 17.62 -36.57 11.23
CA LYS A 5 16.63 -36.51 10.13
C LYS A 5 15.71 -35.28 10.32
N PRO A 6 15.27 -34.59 9.24
CA PRO A 6 15.87 -34.50 7.90
C PRO A 6 15.78 -33.09 7.27
N ALA A 7 16.82 -32.65 6.57
CA ALA A 7 16.79 -31.44 5.73
C ALA A 7 15.71 -31.47 4.60
N ASN A 8 15.05 -32.62 4.38
CA ASN A 8 14.04 -32.83 3.34
C ASN A 8 12.58 -32.61 3.82
N ARG A 9 12.28 -32.76 5.12
CA ARG A 9 10.93 -32.55 5.68
C ARG A 9 10.60 -31.07 5.79
N ASN A 10 11.59 -30.22 6.12
CA ASN A 10 11.45 -28.76 6.11
C ASN A 10 11.12 -28.23 4.71
N LYS A 11 11.70 -28.79 3.63
CA LYS A 11 11.42 -28.32 2.26
C LYS A 11 10.00 -28.63 1.78
N ASN A 12 9.39 -29.72 2.22
CA ASN A 12 8.01 -30.02 1.86
C ASN A 12 7.02 -29.18 2.69
N LEU A 13 7.32 -28.98 3.97
CA LEU A 13 6.55 -28.10 4.85
C LEU A 13 6.57 -26.64 4.35
N GLU A 14 7.73 -26.13 3.91
CA GLU A 14 7.84 -24.79 3.31
C GLU A 14 7.03 -24.64 2.03
N LYS A 15 6.94 -25.69 1.18
CA LYS A 15 6.09 -25.66 -0.02
C LYS A 15 4.61 -25.61 0.34
N ILE A 16 4.18 -26.43 1.29
CA ILE A 16 2.79 -26.44 1.77
C ILE A 16 2.44 -25.07 2.35
N LEU A 17 3.32 -24.49 3.17
CA LEU A 17 3.11 -23.17 3.75
C LEU A 17 3.14 -22.04 2.72
N SER A 18 3.95 -22.15 1.67
CA SER A 18 3.92 -21.21 0.54
C SER A 18 2.56 -21.23 -0.15
N VAL A 19 2.03 -22.40 -0.51
CA VAL A 19 0.70 -22.54 -1.13
C VAL A 19 -0.40 -22.07 -0.17
N ALA A 20 -0.37 -22.49 1.10
CA ALA A 20 -1.33 -22.08 2.11
C ALA A 20 -1.35 -20.56 2.29
N SER A 21 -0.19 -19.90 2.27
CA SER A 21 -0.11 -18.44 2.39
C SER A 21 -0.85 -17.71 1.26
N VAL A 22 -0.77 -18.23 0.03
CA VAL A 22 -1.49 -17.65 -1.13
C VAL A 22 -2.99 -17.89 -1.00
N ILE A 23 -3.41 -19.10 -0.59
CA ILE A 23 -4.83 -19.42 -0.39
C ILE A 23 -5.45 -18.52 0.68
N VAL A 24 -4.77 -18.35 1.81
CA VAL A 24 -5.24 -17.49 2.91
C VAL A 24 -5.35 -16.03 2.45
N LEU A 25 -4.40 -15.54 1.66
CA LEU A 25 -4.48 -14.18 1.10
C LEU A 25 -5.67 -14.00 0.14
N ILE A 26 -5.95 -15.00 -0.71
CA ILE A 26 -7.11 -14.97 -1.62
C ILE A 26 -8.42 -14.96 -0.81
N LEU A 27 -8.52 -15.83 0.21
CA LEU A 27 -9.67 -15.86 1.10
C LEU A 27 -9.88 -14.53 1.83
N ALA A 28 -8.81 -13.95 2.38
CA ALA A 28 -8.87 -12.65 3.05
C ALA A 28 -9.33 -11.53 2.10
N TRP A 29 -8.83 -11.51 0.87
CA TRP A 29 -9.24 -10.55 -0.16
C TRP A 29 -10.71 -10.71 -0.55
N PHE A 30 -11.19 -11.95 -0.70
CA PHE A 30 -12.59 -12.26 -1.02
C PHE A 30 -13.53 -11.80 0.11
N LEU A 31 -13.22 -12.19 1.35
CA LEU A 31 -13.99 -11.78 2.53
C LEU A 31 -14.01 -10.27 2.72
N GLY A 32 -12.89 -9.59 2.43
CA GLY A 32 -12.85 -8.12 2.48
C GLY A 32 -13.73 -7.43 1.45
N GLY A 33 -13.97 -8.06 0.29
CA GLY A 33 -14.92 -7.55 -0.71
C GLY A 33 -16.38 -7.65 -0.26
N LEU A 34 -16.75 -8.70 0.46
CA LEU A 34 -18.09 -8.84 1.03
C LEU A 34 -18.38 -7.78 2.10
N ARG A 35 -17.35 -7.38 2.86
CA ARG A 35 -17.47 -6.38 3.93
C ARG A 35 -17.81 -4.98 3.41
N THR A 36 -17.20 -4.53 2.31
CA THR A 36 -17.40 -3.16 1.79
C THR A 36 -18.84 -2.90 1.34
N ASN A 37 -19.54 -3.93 0.87
CA ASN A 37 -20.95 -3.80 0.49
C ASN A 37 -21.83 -3.48 1.69
N ASN A 38 -21.51 -4.02 2.88
CA ASN A 38 -22.28 -3.78 4.09
C ASN A 38 -22.20 -2.32 4.59
N SER A 39 -21.04 -1.68 4.44
CA SER A 39 -20.84 -0.28 4.86
C SER A 39 -21.71 0.71 4.09
N GLN A 40 -21.95 0.49 2.79
CA GLN A 40 -22.82 1.36 1.99
C GLN A 40 -24.29 1.22 2.39
N THR A 41 -24.74 -0.01 2.64
CA THR A 41 -26.10 -0.28 3.14
C THR A 41 -26.34 0.40 4.49
N GLN A 42 -25.39 0.32 5.42
CA GLN A 42 -25.47 0.99 6.71
C GLN A 42 -25.56 2.52 6.58
N PHE A 43 -24.86 3.12 5.61
CA PHE A 43 -24.97 4.55 5.37
C PHE A 43 -26.37 4.93 4.89
N PHE A 44 -26.95 4.18 3.95
CA PHE A 44 -28.32 4.42 3.49
C PHE A 44 -29.35 4.29 4.62
N GLU A 45 -29.20 3.31 5.51
CA GLU A 45 -30.06 3.16 6.70
C GLU A 45 -29.95 4.36 7.64
N SER A 46 -28.77 4.98 7.79
CA SER A 46 -28.56 6.11 8.69
C SER A 46 -29.18 7.44 8.22
N ILE A 47 -29.40 7.59 6.91
CA ILE A 47 -29.89 8.83 6.31
C ILE A 47 -31.36 8.79 5.88
N THR A 48 -31.98 7.61 5.88
CA THR A 48 -33.37 7.40 5.44
C THR A 48 -34.30 7.37 6.64
N GLY A 49 -35.23 8.31 6.71
CA GLY A 49 -36.26 8.37 7.76
C GLY A 49 -37.42 7.38 7.56
N SER A 50 -38.25 7.20 8.58
CA SER A 50 -39.48 6.40 8.49
C SER A 50 -40.45 7.05 7.48
N GLY A 51 -40.68 6.39 6.35
CA GLY A 51 -41.54 6.91 5.28
C GLY A 51 -40.80 7.62 4.13
N GLU A 52 -39.48 7.46 4.05
CA GLU A 52 -38.67 7.88 2.90
C GLU A 52 -38.20 6.66 2.08
N GLN A 53 -38.00 6.85 0.79
CA GLN A 53 -37.45 5.84 -0.12
C GLN A 53 -36.30 6.44 -0.95
N ILE A 54 -35.32 5.60 -1.28
CA ILE A 54 -34.16 6.00 -2.09
C ILE A 54 -34.39 5.56 -3.54
N VAL A 55 -34.33 6.51 -4.46
CA VAL A 55 -34.40 6.27 -5.90
C VAL A 55 -33.04 6.54 -6.52
N GLN A 56 -32.51 5.57 -7.25
CA GLN A 56 -31.26 5.72 -7.98
C GLN A 56 -31.50 6.52 -9.27
N VAL A 57 -30.80 7.63 -9.44
CA VAL A 57 -30.86 8.46 -10.66
C VAL A 57 -29.70 8.12 -11.60
N SER A 58 -28.52 7.86 -11.05
CA SER A 58 -27.34 7.41 -11.79
C SER A 58 -26.45 6.49 -10.92
N PRO A 59 -25.42 5.84 -11.46
CA PRO A 59 -24.55 4.93 -10.69
C PRO A 59 -23.96 5.53 -9.39
N GLN A 60 -23.80 6.85 -9.33
CA GLN A 60 -23.24 7.58 -8.18
C GLN A 60 -24.19 8.64 -7.62
N LEU A 61 -25.45 8.69 -8.07
CA LEU A 61 -26.41 9.71 -7.64
C LEU A 61 -27.75 9.08 -7.30
N TYR A 62 -28.22 9.41 -6.10
CA TYR A 62 -29.47 8.93 -5.53
C TYR A 62 -30.26 10.14 -5.02
N LYS A 63 -31.59 10.04 -5.06
CA LYS A 63 -32.48 11.00 -4.43
C LYS A 63 -33.30 10.32 -3.34
N ILE A 64 -33.47 11.01 -2.22
CA ILE A 64 -34.38 10.61 -1.15
C ILE A 64 -35.71 11.32 -1.41
N VAL A 65 -36.78 10.55 -1.51
CA VAL A 65 -38.15 11.04 -1.76
C VAL A 65 -39.12 10.46 -0.73
N PRO A 66 -40.28 11.10 -0.50
CA PRO A 66 -41.33 10.52 0.33
C PRO A 66 -41.81 9.18 -0.24
N ASN A 67 -42.25 8.28 0.63
CA ASN A 67 -42.80 6.99 0.22
C ASN A 67 -44.16 7.18 -0.49
N GLY A 68 -44.28 6.68 -1.71
CA GLY A 68 -45.47 6.84 -2.55
C GLY A 68 -45.29 6.31 -3.97
N ASP A 69 -46.41 6.12 -4.68
CA ASP A 69 -46.48 5.39 -5.96
C ASP A 69 -45.74 6.07 -7.13
N ASN A 70 -45.45 7.37 -7.03
CA ASN A 70 -44.75 8.16 -8.07
C ASN A 70 -43.33 8.59 -7.64
N ALA A 71 -42.58 7.68 -6.99
CA ALA A 71 -41.23 7.91 -6.47
C ALA A 71 -40.25 8.51 -7.48
N GLU A 72 -40.32 8.07 -8.74
CA GLU A 72 -39.41 8.50 -9.80
C GLU A 72 -39.62 9.96 -10.22
N GLN A 73 -40.83 10.51 -10.07
CA GLN A 73 -41.19 11.88 -10.47
C GLN A 73 -41.28 12.84 -9.28
N ALA A 74 -41.27 12.33 -8.04
CA ALA A 74 -41.28 13.15 -6.84
C ALA A 74 -40.03 14.05 -6.74
N GLU A 75 -40.24 15.27 -6.23
CA GLU A 75 -39.17 16.20 -5.88
C GLU A 75 -38.27 15.59 -4.80
N ALA A 76 -36.96 15.75 -4.97
CA ALA A 76 -35.99 15.23 -4.04
C ALA A 76 -36.02 16.04 -2.73
N LEU A 77 -36.25 15.37 -1.60
CA LEU A 77 -36.05 15.96 -0.28
C LEU A 77 -34.56 16.24 -0.06
N LYS A 78 -33.73 15.28 -0.48
CA LYS A 78 -32.27 15.30 -0.37
C LYS A 78 -31.65 14.55 -1.54
N TRP A 79 -30.42 14.93 -1.87
CA TRP A 79 -29.58 14.23 -2.83
C TRP A 79 -28.46 13.51 -2.10
N VAL A 80 -28.15 12.29 -2.54
CA VAL A 80 -27.07 11.48 -1.97
C VAL A 80 -26.14 11.09 -3.11
N SER A 81 -24.86 11.37 -2.93
CA SER A 81 -23.85 11.02 -3.92
C SER A 81 -22.54 10.62 -3.27
N PHE A 82 -21.68 9.99 -4.07
CA PHE A 82 -20.43 9.39 -3.62
C PHE A 82 -19.28 9.89 -4.46
N GLY A 83 -18.17 10.20 -3.80
CA GLY A 83 -16.94 10.62 -4.44
C GLY A 83 -15.73 9.96 -3.80
N SER A 84 -14.61 9.98 -4.52
CA SER A 84 -13.35 9.39 -4.08
C SER A 84 -12.21 10.37 -4.23
N GLY A 85 -11.35 10.42 -3.21
CA GLY A 85 -10.12 11.19 -3.21
C GLY A 85 -8.91 10.30 -3.00
N ILE A 86 -7.73 10.76 -3.41
CA ILE A 86 -6.49 9.99 -3.32
C ILE A 86 -5.58 10.62 -2.26
N GLY A 87 -5.44 9.95 -1.11
CA GLY A 87 -4.59 10.38 0.01
C GLY A 87 -3.26 9.64 0.08
N TYR A 88 -2.56 9.80 1.21
CA TYR A 88 -1.23 9.22 1.44
C TYR A 88 -1.24 7.68 1.45
N GLY A 89 -2.21 7.07 2.13
CA GLY A 89 -2.35 5.61 2.22
C GLY A 89 -3.11 4.99 1.03
N GLY A 90 -3.87 5.81 0.31
CA GLY A 90 -4.53 5.45 -0.94
C GLY A 90 -5.87 6.16 -1.13
N SER A 91 -6.74 5.57 -1.94
CA SER A 91 -8.08 6.10 -2.16
C SER A 91 -8.95 6.07 -0.88
N LEU A 92 -9.69 7.13 -0.62
CA LEU A 92 -10.79 7.20 0.35
C LEU A 92 -12.08 7.55 -0.38
N THR A 93 -13.22 7.07 0.13
CA THR A 93 -14.55 7.28 -0.44
C THR A 93 -15.45 7.94 0.58
N VAL A 94 -16.08 9.04 0.17
CA VAL A 94 -17.00 9.84 0.97
C VAL A 94 -18.39 9.78 0.36
N GLY A 95 -19.40 9.58 1.20
CA GLY A 95 -20.80 9.82 0.89
C GLY A 95 -21.21 11.19 1.39
N GLY A 96 -21.80 12.00 0.52
CA GLY A 96 -22.37 13.30 0.85
C GLY A 96 -23.89 13.28 0.73
N VAL A 97 -24.57 13.90 1.69
CA VAL A 97 -25.99 14.24 1.63
C VAL A 97 -26.11 15.74 1.42
N PHE A 98 -26.82 16.13 0.38
CA PHE A 98 -26.94 17.51 -0.09
C PHE A 98 -28.40 17.92 -0.11
N MET A 99 -28.67 19.12 0.40
CA MET A 99 -30.00 19.73 0.34
C MET A 99 -30.30 20.23 -1.07
N PRO A 100 -31.58 20.39 -1.46
CA PRO A 100 -31.96 21.02 -2.72
C PRO A 100 -31.45 22.47 -2.87
N SER A 101 -31.14 23.14 -1.75
CA SER A 101 -30.45 24.45 -1.73
C SER A 101 -28.99 24.40 -2.18
N GLY A 102 -28.39 23.20 -2.24
CA GLY A 102 -26.99 22.95 -2.52
C GLY A 102 -26.10 22.92 -1.28
N GLU A 103 -26.64 22.95 -0.07
CA GLU A 103 -25.88 22.88 1.18
C GLU A 103 -25.52 21.42 1.53
N VAL A 104 -24.31 21.22 2.06
CA VAL A 104 -23.86 19.92 2.58
C VAL A 104 -24.50 19.68 3.95
N GLN A 105 -25.34 18.66 4.08
CA GLN A 105 -26.01 18.30 5.33
C GLN A 105 -25.27 17.23 6.12
N THR A 106 -24.75 16.21 5.44
CA THR A 106 -24.10 15.06 6.10
C THR A 106 -22.97 14.56 5.24
N ILE A 107 -21.88 14.19 5.91
CA ILE A 107 -20.70 13.59 5.28
C ILE A 107 -20.42 12.29 6.02
N SER A 108 -20.21 11.21 5.29
CA SER A 108 -19.84 9.92 5.86
C SER A 108 -18.65 9.32 5.12
N LEU A 109 -17.64 8.87 5.88
CA LEU A 109 -16.53 8.12 5.33
C LEU A 109 -16.93 6.66 5.16
N LEU A 110 -17.09 6.22 3.92
CA LEU A 110 -17.54 4.87 3.60
C LEU A 110 -16.39 3.87 3.53
N SER A 111 -15.25 4.31 3.01
CA SER A 111 -14.03 3.51 2.97
C SER A 111 -12.80 4.41 2.97
N SER A 112 -11.72 3.95 3.58
CA SER A 112 -10.46 4.68 3.60
C SER A 112 -9.28 3.72 3.59
N LYS A 113 -8.30 4.03 2.75
CA LYS A 113 -6.99 3.36 2.71
C LYS A 113 -5.92 4.17 3.46
N GLU A 114 -6.29 5.22 4.17
CA GLU A 114 -5.37 6.04 4.93
C GLU A 114 -4.80 5.30 6.15
N THR A 115 -3.65 5.77 6.65
CA THR A 115 -3.16 5.29 7.95
C THR A 115 -3.95 5.99 9.04
N SER A 116 -4.40 5.26 10.06
CA SER A 116 -5.27 5.80 11.12
C SER A 116 -4.75 7.10 11.72
N SER A 117 -3.45 7.21 11.97
CA SER A 117 -2.84 8.42 12.56
C SER A 117 -2.98 9.69 11.71
N TYR A 118 -3.01 9.57 10.36
CA TYR A 118 -3.25 10.74 9.51
C TYR A 118 -4.73 11.12 9.55
N PHE A 119 -5.63 10.13 9.54
CA PHE A 119 -7.06 10.38 9.53
C PHE A 119 -7.57 10.92 10.87
N GLU A 120 -7.13 10.34 12.00
CA GLU A 120 -7.40 10.84 13.35
C GLU A 120 -7.01 12.31 13.47
N LYS A 121 -5.82 12.67 12.97
CA LYS A 121 -5.37 14.07 12.95
C LYS A 121 -6.30 15.00 12.15
N VAL A 122 -6.86 14.53 11.03
CA VAL A 122 -7.82 15.30 10.22
C VAL A 122 -9.16 15.49 10.94
N VAL A 123 -9.60 14.48 11.68
CA VAL A 123 -10.83 14.54 12.49
C VAL A 123 -10.63 15.43 13.72
N ASP A 124 -9.51 15.30 14.42
CA ASP A 124 -9.19 16.09 15.62
C ASP A 124 -9.12 17.61 15.32
N GLU A 125 -8.69 17.96 14.11
CA GLU A 125 -8.61 19.34 13.60
C GLU A 125 -9.95 19.82 12.97
N LYS A 126 -11.02 19.04 13.11
CA LYS A 126 -12.40 19.38 12.72
C LYS A 126 -12.61 19.70 11.24
N LEU A 127 -11.83 19.06 10.36
CA LEU A 127 -11.97 19.26 8.92
C LEU A 127 -13.34 18.81 8.37
N PRO A 128 -13.91 17.65 8.78
CA PRO A 128 -15.24 17.24 8.32
C PRO A 128 -16.33 18.25 8.70
N GLU A 129 -16.27 18.80 9.91
CA GLU A 129 -17.22 19.79 10.41
C GLU A 129 -17.13 21.11 9.64
N ALA A 130 -15.92 21.52 9.25
CA ALA A 130 -15.71 22.71 8.43
C ALA A 130 -16.29 22.61 7.02
N LEU A 131 -16.57 21.39 6.52
CA LEU A 131 -17.20 21.13 5.23
C LEU A 131 -18.73 21.06 5.29
N LEU A 132 -19.32 20.89 6.49
CA LEU A 132 -20.77 20.94 6.66
C LEU A 132 -21.27 22.36 6.38
N GLU A 133 -22.52 22.45 5.91
CA GLU A 133 -23.23 23.70 5.59
C GLU A 133 -22.60 24.54 4.46
N GLN A 134 -21.43 24.15 3.94
CA GLN A 134 -20.88 24.75 2.73
C GLN A 134 -21.80 24.50 1.53
N ASN A 135 -21.82 25.45 0.60
CA ASN A 135 -22.66 25.36 -0.58
C ASN A 135 -21.86 24.87 -1.79
N ILE A 136 -22.37 23.83 -2.45
CA ILE A 136 -21.74 23.19 -3.61
C ILE A 136 -21.72 24.08 -4.85
N ARG A 137 -22.30 25.28 -4.84
CA ARG A 137 -22.12 26.25 -5.94
C ARG A 137 -20.65 26.66 -6.13
N LYS A 138 -19.82 26.46 -5.10
CA LYS A 138 -18.36 26.64 -5.15
C LYS A 138 -17.68 25.29 -4.94
N ALA A 139 -16.38 25.24 -5.26
CA ALA A 139 -15.55 24.09 -4.92
C ALA A 139 -15.51 23.96 -3.39
N LEU A 140 -15.71 22.74 -2.90
CA LEU A 140 -15.62 22.42 -1.48
C LEU A 140 -14.13 22.25 -1.14
N TYR A 141 -13.62 23.16 -0.32
CA TYR A 141 -12.22 23.18 0.08
C TYR A 141 -12.09 23.67 1.51
N VAL A 142 -11.14 23.07 2.22
CA VAL A 142 -10.70 23.48 3.56
C VAL A 142 -9.18 23.40 3.56
N ASP A 143 -8.56 24.34 4.28
CA ASP A 143 -7.11 24.36 4.44
C ASP A 143 -6.59 23.03 4.98
N GLY A 144 -5.50 22.56 4.38
CA GLY A 144 -4.91 21.28 4.73
C GLY A 144 -4.35 21.26 6.15
N VAL A 145 -4.63 20.19 6.89
CA VAL A 145 -4.05 19.99 8.22
C VAL A 145 -2.54 19.75 8.10
N SER A 146 -1.76 20.50 8.85
CA SER A 146 -0.29 20.39 8.83
C SER A 146 0.16 18.96 9.17
N GLY A 147 0.93 18.34 8.28
CA GLY A 147 1.36 16.94 8.42
C GLY A 147 0.29 15.90 8.05
N ALA A 148 -0.92 16.30 7.66
CA ALA A 148 -1.93 15.43 7.07
C ALA A 148 -2.54 16.05 5.80
N THR A 149 -1.73 16.85 5.07
CA THR A 149 -2.18 17.63 3.91
C THR A 149 -2.74 16.77 2.80
N LEU A 150 -2.05 15.68 2.41
CA LEU A 150 -2.56 14.76 1.37
C LEU A 150 -3.88 14.09 1.77
N THR A 151 -4.04 13.75 3.06
CA THR A 151 -5.28 13.18 3.58
C THR A 151 -6.40 14.21 3.61
N SER A 152 -6.09 15.46 3.97
CA SER A 152 -7.03 16.60 3.98
C SER A 152 -7.52 16.94 2.57
N GLU A 153 -6.60 17.07 1.61
CA GLU A 153 -6.90 17.32 0.20
C GLU A 153 -7.72 16.17 -0.39
N ALA A 154 -7.38 14.92 -0.06
CA ALA A 154 -8.15 13.77 -0.50
C ALA A 154 -9.57 13.78 0.07
N TYR A 155 -9.77 14.18 1.33
CA TYR A 155 -11.10 14.27 1.93
C TYR A 155 -11.94 15.36 1.26
N SER A 156 -11.41 16.58 1.14
CA SER A 156 -12.09 17.70 0.48
C SER A 156 -12.38 17.39 -0.98
N SER A 157 -11.42 16.84 -1.73
CA SER A 157 -11.59 16.44 -3.13
C SER A 157 -12.60 15.30 -3.30
N ALA A 158 -12.65 14.34 -2.38
CA ALA A 158 -13.66 13.27 -2.41
C ALA A 158 -15.07 13.83 -2.27
N LEU A 159 -15.28 14.76 -1.33
CA LEU A 159 -16.57 15.40 -1.15
C LEU A 159 -16.92 16.34 -2.33
N ASP A 160 -15.94 17.08 -2.84
CA ASP A 160 -16.10 17.95 -4.00
C ASP A 160 -16.50 17.16 -5.25
N GLN A 161 -15.88 15.99 -5.46
CA GLN A 161 -16.27 15.05 -6.51
C GLN A 161 -17.67 14.46 -6.27
N ALA A 162 -18.03 14.16 -5.02
CA ALA A 162 -19.38 13.71 -4.67
C ALA A 162 -20.44 14.79 -4.97
N ALA A 163 -20.07 16.07 -4.90
CA ALA A 163 -20.98 17.17 -5.18
C ALA A 163 -21.26 17.37 -6.68
N ASP A 164 -20.37 16.94 -7.59
CA ASP A 164 -20.51 17.22 -9.04
C ASP A 164 -21.77 16.64 -9.69
N PRO A 165 -22.16 15.38 -9.45
CA PRO A 165 -23.43 14.86 -9.98
C PRO A 165 -24.64 15.67 -9.48
N VAL A 166 -24.57 16.19 -8.26
CA VAL A 166 -25.62 17.02 -7.66
C VAL A 166 -25.61 18.43 -8.25
N ARG A 167 -24.43 19.05 -8.44
CA ARG A 167 -24.28 20.34 -9.14
C ARG A 167 -24.84 20.29 -10.54
N GLN A 168 -24.58 19.19 -11.25
CA GLN A 168 -25.09 19.02 -12.60
C GLN A 168 -26.62 18.96 -12.61
N GLN A 169 -27.25 18.27 -11.65
CA GLN A 169 -28.72 18.21 -11.55
C GLN A 169 -29.36 19.52 -11.08
N LEU A 170 -28.79 20.19 -10.08
CA LEU A 170 -29.38 21.39 -9.49
C LEU A 170 -29.06 22.68 -10.25
N PHE A 171 -27.85 22.78 -10.82
CA PHE A 171 -27.29 24.03 -11.34
C PHE A 171 -26.72 23.92 -12.77
N ASN A 172 -26.78 22.75 -13.42
CA ASN A 172 -26.31 22.53 -14.80
C ASN A 172 -24.82 22.85 -15.05
N PHE A 173 -23.94 22.68 -14.07
CA PHE A 173 -22.49 22.77 -14.27
C PHE A 173 -21.71 21.70 -13.48
N GLN A 174 -20.44 21.52 -13.82
CA GLN A 174 -19.49 20.65 -13.12
C GLN A 174 -18.18 21.42 -12.87
N LEU A 175 -17.50 21.14 -11.76
CA LEU A 175 -16.23 21.80 -11.42
C LEU A 175 -15.01 20.88 -11.57
N THR A 176 -15.15 19.57 -11.33
CA THR A 176 -13.98 18.68 -11.36
C THR A 176 -13.63 18.28 -12.79
N GLU A 177 -12.50 18.80 -13.29
CA GLU A 177 -11.86 18.25 -14.48
C GLU A 177 -11.25 16.88 -14.16
N LYS A 178 -11.51 15.87 -15.01
CA LYS A 178 -10.84 14.57 -14.92
C LYS A 178 -9.36 14.75 -15.27
N ALA A 179 -8.50 14.72 -14.26
CA ALA A 179 -7.06 14.77 -14.45
C ALA A 179 -6.58 13.65 -15.40
N SER A 180 -5.76 14.01 -16.39
CA SER A 180 -5.20 13.06 -17.37
C SER A 180 -4.12 12.17 -16.75
N LEU A 181 -4.04 10.92 -17.21
CA LEU A 181 -3.03 9.93 -16.74
C LEU A 181 -1.58 10.38 -17.00
N LEU A 182 -1.36 11.27 -17.97
CA LEU A 182 -0.03 11.75 -18.37
C LEU A 182 0.44 12.95 -17.55
N ALA A 183 -0.47 13.70 -16.92
CA ALA A 183 -0.15 14.74 -15.95
C ALA A 183 0.41 14.17 -14.62
N TYR A 184 0.30 12.86 -14.45
CA TYR A 184 0.63 12.17 -13.21
C TYR A 184 2.12 11.80 -13.08
N LEU A 185 2.89 11.79 -14.18
CA LEU A 185 4.31 11.41 -14.13
C LEU A 185 5.16 12.52 -13.48
N LYS A 186 5.36 12.41 -12.16
CA LYS A 186 6.11 13.40 -11.38
C LYS A 186 7.62 13.23 -11.64
N TRP A 187 8.38 14.30 -11.44
CA TRP A 187 9.86 14.27 -11.52
C TRP A 187 10.47 13.21 -10.58
N LEU A 188 9.77 12.89 -9.48
CA LEU A 188 10.12 11.83 -8.53
C LEU A 188 10.13 10.43 -9.16
N ASP A 189 9.21 10.15 -10.09
CA ASP A 189 9.16 8.87 -10.79
C ASP A 189 10.32 8.72 -11.77
N ALA A 190 10.67 9.80 -12.48
CA ALA A 190 11.86 9.86 -13.31
C ALA A 190 13.15 9.70 -12.49
N ALA A 191 13.23 10.35 -11.32
CA ALA A 191 14.33 10.18 -10.39
C ALA A 191 14.43 8.72 -9.90
N ALA A 192 13.31 8.07 -9.59
CA ALA A 192 13.30 6.66 -9.17
C ALA A 192 13.85 5.72 -10.25
N LEU A 193 13.47 5.93 -11.51
CA LEU A 193 14.01 5.18 -12.65
C LEU A 193 15.53 5.39 -12.81
N LEU A 194 16.00 6.64 -12.73
CA LEU A 194 17.42 6.99 -12.85
C LEU A 194 18.24 6.38 -11.71
N PHE A 195 17.80 6.55 -10.47
CA PHE A 195 18.47 5.98 -9.30
C PHE A 195 18.50 4.45 -9.36
N PHE A 196 17.41 3.82 -9.82
CA PHE A 196 17.37 2.37 -9.99
C PHE A 196 18.35 1.89 -11.07
N ALA A 197 18.39 2.57 -12.22
CA ALA A 197 19.35 2.28 -13.29
C ALA A 197 20.80 2.44 -12.80
N ALA A 198 21.10 3.51 -12.07
CA ALA A 198 22.40 3.74 -11.45
C ALA A 198 22.76 2.65 -10.42
N ALA A 199 21.80 2.21 -9.60
CA ALA A 199 21.98 1.14 -8.63
C ALA A 199 22.33 -0.20 -9.32
N VAL A 200 21.63 -0.50 -10.43
CA VAL A 200 21.89 -1.68 -11.25
C VAL A 200 23.27 -1.61 -11.89
N TRP A 201 23.64 -0.45 -12.45
CA TRP A 201 24.95 -0.21 -13.07
C TRP A 201 26.08 -0.38 -12.05
N ILE A 202 26.04 0.34 -10.91
CA ILE A 202 27.07 0.28 -9.86
C ILE A 202 27.26 -1.16 -9.33
N ASN A 203 26.17 -1.92 -9.19
CA ASN A 203 26.26 -3.29 -8.70
C ASN A 203 26.93 -4.24 -9.70
N GLN A 204 26.81 -3.96 -11.00
CA GLN A 204 27.46 -4.72 -12.07
C GLN A 204 28.90 -4.26 -12.35
N THR A 205 29.24 -3.00 -12.07
CA THR A 205 30.59 -2.47 -12.29
C THR A 205 31.63 -3.17 -11.40
N ARG A 206 32.82 -3.42 -11.96
CA ARG A 206 34.01 -3.95 -11.25
C ARG A 206 35.03 -2.86 -10.84
N SER A 207 34.62 -1.60 -10.90
CA SER A 207 35.49 -0.45 -10.62
C SER A 207 35.99 -0.46 -9.17
N PRO A 208 37.23 -0.03 -8.89
CA PRO A 208 37.74 0.14 -7.53
C PRO A 208 36.93 1.17 -6.72
N HIS A 209 36.27 2.12 -7.39
CA HIS A 209 35.45 3.15 -6.75
C HIS A 209 34.02 2.71 -6.42
N LYS A 210 33.66 1.44 -6.65
CA LYS A 210 32.31 0.89 -6.41
C LYS A 210 31.75 1.23 -5.03
N ALA A 211 32.56 1.08 -3.98
CA ALA A 211 32.13 1.33 -2.61
C ALA A 211 31.77 2.80 -2.37
N LYS A 212 32.54 3.74 -2.96
CA LYS A 212 32.29 5.18 -2.88
C LYS A 212 31.03 5.56 -3.67
N LEU A 213 30.89 5.04 -4.89
CA LEU A 213 29.71 5.26 -5.73
C LEU A 213 28.43 4.75 -5.06
N ASN A 214 28.47 3.54 -4.47
CA ASN A 214 27.32 3.00 -3.74
C ASN A 214 26.98 3.84 -2.50
N ALA A 215 27.98 4.35 -1.78
CA ALA A 215 27.75 5.25 -0.64
C ALA A 215 27.13 6.59 -1.07
N ALA A 216 27.60 7.17 -2.19
CA ALA A 216 27.03 8.39 -2.77
C ALA A 216 25.58 8.17 -3.21
N LEU A 217 25.29 7.05 -3.88
CA LEU A 217 23.93 6.71 -4.29
C LEU A 217 23.00 6.50 -3.08
N LEU A 218 23.48 5.80 -2.04
CA LEU A 218 22.72 5.63 -0.80
C LEU A 218 22.42 6.97 -0.14
N ALA A 219 23.39 7.88 -0.07
CA ALA A 219 23.18 9.23 0.47
C ALA A 219 22.13 10.00 -0.34
N GLY A 220 22.26 10.04 -1.67
CA GLY A 220 21.29 10.68 -2.56
C GLY A 220 19.89 10.07 -2.42
N SER A 221 19.79 8.74 -2.38
CA SER A 221 18.50 8.05 -2.21
C SER A 221 17.86 8.35 -0.86
N THR A 222 18.66 8.56 0.19
CA THR A 222 18.17 8.89 1.53
C THR A 222 17.63 10.32 1.59
N LEU A 223 18.28 11.26 0.92
CA LEU A 223 17.82 12.65 0.84
C LEU A 223 16.55 12.76 0.00
N VAL A 224 16.52 12.14 -1.18
CA VAL A 224 15.40 12.24 -2.13
C VAL A 224 14.21 11.38 -1.71
N PHE A 225 14.39 10.06 -1.56
CA PHE A 225 13.28 9.14 -1.26
C PHE A 225 13.00 8.99 0.24
N GLY A 226 13.98 9.30 1.10
CA GLY A 226 13.79 9.35 2.55
C GLY A 226 13.20 10.70 2.95
N PHE A 227 14.05 11.70 3.15
CA PHE A 227 13.65 12.97 3.78
C PHE A 227 12.74 13.85 2.91
N HIS A 228 12.96 13.91 1.59
CA HIS A 228 12.17 14.80 0.74
C HIS A 228 10.79 14.22 0.41
N ALA A 229 10.72 12.95 -0.03
CA ALA A 229 9.48 12.34 -0.49
C ALA A 229 8.83 11.35 0.48
N ALA A 230 9.55 10.89 1.52
CA ALA A 230 9.13 9.79 2.39
C ALA A 230 8.53 8.58 1.61
N ALA A 231 9.12 8.29 0.44
CA ALA A 231 8.61 7.37 -0.58
C ALA A 231 9.37 6.04 -0.55
N LEU A 232 9.37 5.37 0.60
CA LEU A 232 9.87 4.01 0.73
C LEU A 232 8.77 3.00 0.38
N TYR A 233 9.11 1.92 -0.33
CA TYR A 233 8.14 0.84 -0.46
C TYR A 233 8.15 -0.03 0.80
N SER A 234 6.94 -0.39 1.22
CA SER A 234 6.57 -0.93 2.52
C SER A 234 5.71 -2.19 2.34
N ALA A 235 5.31 -2.84 3.43
CA ALA A 235 4.28 -3.87 3.41
C ALA A 235 2.96 -3.34 2.83
N SER A 236 2.64 -2.05 3.04
CA SER A 236 1.44 -1.44 2.45
C SER A 236 1.56 -1.27 0.93
N THR A 237 2.74 -0.94 0.39
CA THR A 237 2.95 -0.91 -1.06
C THR A 237 2.80 -2.30 -1.67
N MET A 238 3.29 -3.34 -0.99
CA MET A 238 3.10 -4.74 -1.42
C MET A 238 1.63 -5.13 -1.44
N GLY A 239 0.90 -4.84 -0.35
CA GLY A 239 -0.53 -5.08 -0.28
C GLY A 239 -1.29 -4.30 -1.36
N GLY A 240 -0.99 -3.01 -1.53
CA GLY A 240 -1.57 -2.17 -2.57
C GLY A 240 -1.34 -2.72 -3.98
N LEU A 241 -0.17 -3.31 -4.25
CA LEU A 241 0.15 -3.93 -5.54
C LEU A 241 -0.68 -5.21 -5.76
N ILE A 242 -0.80 -6.05 -4.74
CA ILE A 242 -1.56 -7.32 -4.79
C ILE A 242 -3.07 -7.06 -4.90
N PHE A 243 -3.59 -6.06 -4.18
CA PHE A 243 -5.02 -5.79 -4.11
C PHE A 243 -5.53 -4.88 -5.24
N GLY A 244 -4.64 -4.37 -6.09
CA GLY A 244 -5.00 -3.52 -7.23
C GLY A 244 -5.26 -2.05 -6.89
N SER A 245 -4.75 -1.54 -5.76
CA SER A 245 -4.97 -0.13 -5.35
C SER A 245 -4.33 0.88 -6.31
N TRP A 246 -3.34 0.45 -7.10
CA TRP A 246 -2.70 1.26 -8.12
C TRP A 246 -3.59 1.51 -9.36
N LEU A 247 -4.64 0.71 -9.57
CA LEU A 247 -5.60 0.87 -10.67
C LEU A 247 -6.59 2.03 -10.41
N THR A 248 -6.89 2.29 -9.13
CA THR A 248 -7.84 3.34 -8.71
C THR A 248 -7.18 4.71 -8.52
N GLY A 249 -5.85 4.80 -8.69
CA GLY A 249 -5.07 5.99 -8.37
C GLY A 249 -4.45 5.93 -6.96
N VAL A 250 -3.20 6.39 -6.85
CA VAL A 250 -2.44 6.54 -5.60
C VAL A 250 -1.72 7.89 -5.61
N ALA A 251 -1.43 8.49 -4.44
CA ALA A 251 -0.88 9.85 -4.38
C ALA A 251 0.59 9.97 -4.84
N ASN A 252 1.34 8.86 -4.82
CA ASN A 252 2.71 8.74 -5.33
C ASN A 252 2.93 7.33 -5.89
N TYR A 253 3.29 7.21 -7.18
CA TYR A 253 3.58 5.92 -7.80
C TYR A 253 5.04 5.48 -7.60
N THR A 254 5.91 6.38 -7.14
CA THR A 254 7.34 6.13 -6.91
C THR A 254 7.62 4.83 -6.11
N PRO A 255 6.95 4.54 -4.97
CA PRO A 255 7.19 3.29 -4.24
C PRO A 255 6.78 2.05 -5.04
N PHE A 256 5.69 2.13 -5.83
CA PHE A 256 5.24 1.04 -6.70
C PHE A 256 6.24 0.76 -7.83
N ILE A 257 6.76 1.82 -8.47
CA ILE A 257 7.79 1.70 -9.50
C ILE A 257 9.03 1.02 -8.93
N LEU A 258 9.54 1.48 -7.79
CA LEU A 258 10.71 0.90 -7.12
C LEU A 258 10.46 -0.56 -6.71
N LEU A 259 9.26 -0.89 -6.24
CA LEU A 259 8.88 -2.26 -5.87
C LEU A 259 8.88 -3.19 -7.10
N VAL A 260 8.22 -2.79 -8.20
CA VAL A 260 8.13 -3.58 -9.43
C VAL A 260 9.51 -3.81 -10.04
N LEU A 261 10.34 -2.76 -10.13
CA LEU A 261 11.72 -2.85 -10.60
C LEU A 261 12.55 -3.78 -9.71
N SER A 262 12.39 -3.69 -8.38
CA SER A 262 13.07 -4.57 -7.43
C SER A 262 12.67 -6.04 -7.61
N ILE A 263 11.38 -6.33 -7.77
CA ILE A 263 10.87 -7.68 -8.03
C ILE A 263 11.47 -8.22 -9.34
N GLY A 264 11.46 -7.43 -10.42
CA GLY A 264 12.07 -7.81 -11.70
C GLY A 264 13.56 -8.14 -11.56
N TYR A 265 14.32 -7.31 -10.83
CA TYR A 265 15.74 -7.55 -10.59
C TYR A 265 15.99 -8.80 -9.72
N ILE A 266 15.19 -9.05 -8.67
CA ILE A 266 15.26 -10.26 -7.84
C ILE A 266 14.99 -11.51 -8.69
N LEU A 267 13.97 -11.44 -9.56
CA LEU A 267 13.61 -12.54 -10.47
C LEU A 267 14.69 -12.83 -11.51
N TYR A 268 15.57 -11.88 -11.83
CA TYR A 268 16.73 -12.13 -12.70
C TYR A 268 17.95 -12.60 -11.88
N TYR A 269 18.44 -11.78 -10.95
CA TYR A 269 19.75 -11.94 -10.29
C TYR A 269 19.73 -12.64 -8.91
N ASN A 270 18.55 -12.99 -8.35
CA ASN A 270 18.40 -13.53 -6.98
C ASN A 270 18.98 -12.61 -5.88
N ARG A 271 19.07 -11.32 -6.14
CA ARG A 271 19.59 -10.32 -5.20
C ARG A 271 18.63 -9.13 -5.17
N ASN A 272 18.53 -8.46 -4.03
CA ASN A 272 17.71 -7.26 -3.90
C ASN A 272 18.61 -6.01 -3.96
N VAL A 273 18.66 -5.37 -5.13
CA VAL A 273 19.44 -4.13 -5.35
C VAL A 273 18.92 -2.97 -4.52
N TYR A 274 17.60 -2.90 -4.29
CA TYR A 274 17.02 -1.82 -3.51
C TYR A 274 17.57 -1.81 -2.07
N CYS A 275 17.56 -2.95 -1.38
CA CYS A 275 18.12 -3.05 -0.02
C CYS A 275 19.64 -2.81 0.07
N GLN A 276 20.36 -2.98 -1.05
CA GLN A 276 21.82 -2.81 -1.09
C GLN A 276 22.24 -1.36 -1.40
N SER A 277 21.47 -0.66 -2.22
CA SER A 277 21.93 0.57 -2.88
C SER A 277 20.92 1.73 -2.87
N LEU A 278 19.65 1.51 -2.50
CA LEU A 278 18.60 2.53 -2.60
C LEU A 278 17.76 2.72 -1.33
N CYS A 279 17.73 1.74 -0.43
CA CYS A 279 16.87 1.78 0.75
C CYS A 279 17.34 2.87 1.73
N PRO A 280 16.55 3.95 1.95
CA PRO A 280 16.92 5.04 2.86
C PRO A 280 17.11 4.56 4.29
N PHE A 281 16.20 3.72 4.79
CA PHE A 281 16.27 3.20 6.16
C PHE A 281 17.53 2.34 6.38
N GLY A 282 17.86 1.49 5.40
CA GLY A 282 19.09 0.69 5.43
C GLY A 282 20.36 1.54 5.39
N ALA A 283 20.33 2.71 4.73
CA ALA A 283 21.42 3.66 4.67
C ALA A 283 21.64 4.35 6.03
N VAL A 284 20.57 4.82 6.68
CA VAL A 284 20.61 5.42 8.02
C VAL A 284 21.20 4.42 9.03
N GLN A 285 20.72 3.17 9.03
CA GLN A 285 21.27 2.13 9.91
C GLN A 285 22.74 1.82 9.63
N GLN A 286 23.18 1.92 8.38
CA GLN A 286 24.58 1.71 8.01
C GLN A 286 25.47 2.89 8.42
N CYS A 287 24.95 4.12 8.39
CA CYS A 287 25.64 5.29 8.90
C CYS A 287 25.85 5.18 10.42
N LEU A 288 24.78 4.88 11.17
CA LEU A 288 24.85 4.67 12.62
C LEU A 288 25.80 3.53 13.00
N ALA A 289 25.78 2.43 12.25
CA ALA A 289 26.70 1.33 12.47
C ALA A 289 28.18 1.72 12.30
N LYS A 290 28.50 2.66 11.40
CA LYS A 290 29.87 3.18 11.25
C LYS A 290 30.25 4.08 12.42
N VAL A 291 29.34 4.93 12.87
CA VAL A 291 29.55 5.82 14.02
C VAL A 291 29.81 5.00 15.29
N GLY A 292 28.99 3.97 15.55
CA GLY A 292 29.13 3.11 16.73
C GLY A 292 30.17 1.99 16.61
N LYS A 293 30.92 1.89 15.50
CA LYS A 293 31.85 0.77 15.22
C LYS A 293 31.19 -0.62 15.40
N ALA A 294 29.93 -0.72 14.98
CA ALA A 294 29.09 -1.90 15.16
C ALA A 294 29.67 -3.15 14.50
N LYS A 295 29.57 -4.29 15.19
CA LYS A 295 29.98 -5.60 14.64
C LYS A 295 28.88 -6.17 13.74
N ALA A 296 29.29 -6.92 12.72
CA ALA A 296 28.37 -7.73 11.95
C ALA A 296 27.99 -8.96 12.78
N SER A 297 26.75 -9.00 13.27
CA SER A 297 26.20 -10.18 13.96
C SER A 297 25.07 -10.77 13.13
N PRO A 298 25.29 -11.88 12.41
CA PRO A 298 24.22 -12.52 11.66
C PRO A 298 23.23 -13.17 12.65
N VAL A 299 21.99 -12.70 12.64
CA VAL A 299 20.92 -13.35 13.41
C VAL A 299 20.63 -14.72 12.78
N ARG A 300 21.08 -15.79 13.43
CA ARG A 300 20.96 -17.18 12.92
C ARG A 300 19.83 -17.99 13.56
N HIS A 301 19.09 -17.40 14.51
CA HIS A 301 18.04 -18.12 15.20
C HIS A 301 16.80 -18.29 14.29
N THR A 302 16.27 -19.51 14.23
CA THR A 302 15.12 -19.89 13.38
C THR A 302 13.92 -18.97 13.58
N PHE A 303 13.72 -18.48 14.81
CA PHE A 303 12.67 -17.52 15.16
C PHE A 303 12.70 -16.26 14.28
N PHE A 304 13.85 -15.60 14.16
CA PHE A 304 13.99 -14.36 13.38
C PHE A 304 13.94 -14.57 11.86
N VAL A 305 13.95 -15.83 11.40
CA VAL A 305 13.74 -16.18 10.00
C VAL A 305 12.24 -16.37 9.72
N TRP A 306 11.50 -17.00 10.64
CA TRP A 306 10.08 -17.31 10.48
C TRP A 306 9.15 -16.17 10.89
N MET A 307 9.47 -15.48 11.98
CA MET A 307 8.68 -14.37 12.52
C MET A 307 8.35 -13.29 11.48
N PRO A 308 9.32 -12.71 10.73
CA PRO A 308 9.00 -11.68 9.74
C PRO A 308 8.13 -12.20 8.58
N ARG A 309 8.18 -13.50 8.26
CA ARG A 309 7.32 -14.12 7.23
C ARG A 309 5.88 -14.20 7.70
N VAL A 310 5.66 -14.63 8.94
CA VAL A 310 4.33 -14.68 9.56
C VAL A 310 3.76 -13.27 9.71
N LEU A 311 4.58 -12.34 10.18
CA LEU A 311 4.17 -10.95 10.37
C LEU A 311 3.77 -10.29 9.05
N LEU A 312 4.58 -10.43 8.00
CA LEU A 312 4.25 -9.95 6.66
C LEU A 312 2.95 -10.59 6.13
N LEU A 313 2.77 -11.91 6.29
CA LEU A 313 1.55 -12.58 5.86
C LEU A 313 0.33 -12.04 6.62
N ALA A 314 0.42 -11.91 7.94
CA ALA A 314 -0.66 -11.39 8.77
C ALA A 314 -1.03 -9.96 8.35
N THR A 315 -0.05 -9.10 8.10
CA THR A 315 -0.29 -7.70 7.70
C THR A 315 -0.92 -7.61 6.32
N LEU A 316 -0.51 -8.47 5.39
CA LEU A 316 -1.14 -8.56 4.07
C LEU A 316 -2.57 -9.12 4.16
N CYS A 317 -2.83 -10.13 5.00
CA CYS A 317 -4.18 -10.68 5.18
C CYS A 317 -5.13 -9.65 5.81
N LEU A 318 -4.69 -8.93 6.85
CA LEU A 318 -5.46 -7.86 7.47
C LEU A 318 -5.69 -6.71 6.47
N GLY A 319 -4.64 -6.28 5.76
CA GLY A 319 -4.78 -5.27 4.71
C GLY A 319 -5.75 -5.67 3.59
N ALA A 320 -5.78 -6.96 3.22
CA ALA A 320 -6.72 -7.50 2.24
C ALA A 320 -8.16 -7.50 2.77
N TYR A 321 -8.35 -7.97 4.01
CA TYR A 321 -9.66 -8.11 4.65
C TYR A 321 -10.32 -6.77 4.96
N PHE A 322 -9.56 -5.78 5.45
CA PHE A 322 -10.07 -4.44 5.73
C PHE A 322 -10.03 -3.52 4.51
N ARG A 323 -9.54 -4.00 3.36
CA ARG A 323 -9.29 -3.20 2.14
C ARG A 323 -8.46 -1.94 2.38
N ASN A 324 -7.67 -1.93 3.46
CA ASN A 324 -6.78 -0.84 3.85
C ASN A 324 -5.36 -1.41 4.06
N PRO A 325 -4.48 -1.38 3.03
CA PRO A 325 -3.12 -1.88 3.15
C PRO A 325 -2.22 -1.02 4.05
N ALA A 326 -2.54 0.27 4.25
CA ALA A 326 -1.75 1.18 5.10
C ALA A 326 -2.07 1.05 6.59
N GLY A 327 -3.27 0.57 6.95
CA GLY A 327 -3.72 0.47 8.34
C GLY A 327 -2.96 -0.53 9.21
N PHE A 328 -2.30 -1.53 8.62
CA PHE A 328 -1.61 -2.62 9.35
C PHE A 328 -0.09 -2.58 9.20
N VAL A 329 0.47 -1.39 8.98
CA VAL A 329 1.92 -1.21 8.84
C VAL A 329 2.58 -1.28 10.22
N TYR A 330 3.49 -2.25 10.39
CA TYR A 330 4.25 -2.43 11.63
C TYR A 330 5.69 -1.92 11.53
N GLU A 331 6.10 -1.46 10.34
CA GLU A 331 7.49 -1.08 10.06
C GLU A 331 7.73 0.41 10.35
N PRO A 332 8.96 0.79 10.75
CA PRO A 332 9.29 2.14 11.19
C PRO A 332 9.46 3.16 10.04
N PHE A 333 9.18 2.77 8.78
CA PHE A 333 9.58 3.56 7.62
C PHE A 333 8.86 4.91 7.55
N GLY A 334 7.55 4.92 7.82
CA GLY A 334 6.74 6.15 7.84
C GLY A 334 7.19 7.12 8.93
N ILE A 335 7.48 6.63 10.13
CA ILE A 335 7.95 7.49 11.23
C ILE A 335 9.36 7.99 11.02
N ALA A 336 10.26 7.15 10.52
CA ALA A 336 11.66 7.53 10.36
C ALA A 336 11.89 8.72 9.42
N PHE A 337 10.99 8.95 8.45
CA PHE A 337 11.15 10.00 7.44
C PHE A 337 9.96 10.96 7.34
N GLY A 338 8.75 10.50 7.64
CA GLY A 338 7.54 11.33 7.68
C GLY A 338 7.18 11.85 9.07
N MET A 339 7.83 11.36 10.14
CA MET A 339 7.58 11.76 11.54
C MET A 339 6.11 11.62 11.99
N ILE A 340 5.33 10.79 11.30
CA ILE A 340 3.90 10.61 11.54
C ILE A 340 3.61 9.12 11.68
N GLY A 341 2.96 8.76 12.77
CA GLY A 341 2.58 7.39 13.10
C GLY A 341 2.32 7.21 14.59
N GLY A 342 1.87 6.02 14.98
CA GLY A 342 1.56 5.71 16.37
C GLY A 342 2.78 5.75 17.30
N MET A 343 2.56 6.10 18.57
CA MET A 343 3.61 6.19 19.59
C MET A 343 4.44 4.91 19.71
N TYR A 344 3.83 3.73 19.55
CA TYR A 344 4.54 2.46 19.60
C TYR A 344 5.57 2.30 18.46
N LEU A 345 5.25 2.74 17.24
CA LEU A 345 6.19 2.73 16.13
C LEU A 345 7.30 3.77 16.33
N PHE A 346 7.02 4.87 17.03
CA PHE A 346 8.03 5.87 17.37
C PHE A 346 9.07 5.27 18.33
N VAL A 347 8.61 4.65 19.42
CA VAL A 347 9.48 3.93 20.36
C VAL A 347 10.27 2.83 19.64
N LEU A 348 9.62 2.06 18.77
CA LEU A 348 10.28 1.03 17.96
C LEU A 348 11.38 1.64 17.06
N THR A 349 11.11 2.76 16.40
CA THR A 349 12.07 3.45 15.54
C THR A 349 13.30 3.87 16.33
N VAL A 350 13.10 4.54 17.47
CA VAL A 350 14.20 4.96 18.35
C VAL A 350 15.02 3.76 18.83
N MET A 351 14.36 2.69 19.29
CA MET A 351 15.03 1.45 19.70
C MET A 351 15.88 0.84 18.58
N ILE A 352 15.39 0.85 17.35
CA ILE A 352 16.12 0.36 16.17
C ILE A 352 17.34 1.25 15.89
N LEU A 353 17.20 2.58 15.97
CA LEU A 353 18.31 3.50 15.73
C LEU A 353 19.41 3.34 16.79
N LEU A 354 19.04 3.25 18.07
CA LEU A 354 19.98 2.99 19.17
C LEU A 354 20.68 1.64 19.01
N THR A 355 19.93 0.58 18.69
CA THR A 355 20.50 -0.75 18.44
C THR A 355 21.44 -0.75 17.22
N SER A 356 21.19 0.12 16.23
CA SER A 356 22.02 0.23 15.03
C SER A 356 23.42 0.78 15.30
N LEU A 357 23.66 1.39 16.48
CA LEU A 357 25.01 1.77 16.93
C LEU A 357 25.85 0.56 17.33
N VAL A 358 25.23 -0.51 17.83
CA VAL A 358 25.92 -1.71 18.34
C VAL A 358 25.93 -2.84 17.31
N VAL A 359 24.81 -3.02 16.60
CA VAL A 359 24.59 -4.10 15.63
C VAL A 359 24.41 -3.51 14.23
N ARG A 360 25.10 -4.06 13.24
CA ARG A 360 24.95 -3.60 11.85
C ARG A 360 23.59 -4.01 11.26
N ARG A 361 22.71 -3.04 10.96
CA ARG A 361 21.39 -3.23 10.32
C ARG A 361 20.48 -4.24 11.06
N PRO A 362 20.13 -4.00 12.35
CA PRO A 362 19.36 -4.94 13.16
C PRO A 362 17.96 -5.19 12.58
N TRP A 363 17.26 -4.14 12.14
CA TRP A 363 15.92 -4.26 11.56
C TRP A 363 15.91 -5.04 10.25
N CYS A 364 16.82 -4.71 9.32
CA CYS A 364 16.92 -5.41 8.04
C CYS A 364 17.17 -6.93 8.19
N GLN A 365 17.80 -7.35 9.29
CA GLN A 365 18.14 -8.75 9.53
C GLN A 365 17.09 -9.51 10.37
N SER A 366 16.20 -8.82 11.07
CA SER A 366 15.29 -9.45 12.04
C SER A 366 13.82 -9.38 11.61
N LEU A 367 13.31 -8.17 11.35
CA LEU A 367 11.87 -7.92 11.25
C LEU A 367 11.44 -7.28 9.93
N CYS A 368 12.38 -6.90 9.07
CA CYS A 368 12.06 -6.17 7.83
C CYS A 368 11.18 -6.99 6.86
N PRO A 369 10.00 -6.48 6.46
CA PRO A 369 9.12 -7.18 5.52
C PRO A 369 9.74 -7.35 4.13
N ILE A 370 10.61 -6.43 3.72
CA ILE A 370 11.26 -6.49 2.40
C ILE A 370 12.16 -7.72 2.27
N ASN A 371 12.81 -8.11 3.38
CA ASN A 371 13.64 -9.31 3.41
C ASN A 371 12.77 -10.58 3.31
N ALA A 372 11.65 -10.63 4.06
CA ALA A 372 10.70 -11.75 3.99
C ALA A 372 10.09 -11.90 2.59
N MET A 373 9.74 -10.78 1.93
CA MET A 373 9.28 -10.77 0.54
C MET A 373 10.35 -11.33 -0.41
N THR A 374 11.60 -10.86 -0.28
CA THR A 374 12.71 -11.30 -1.14
C THR A 374 12.93 -12.81 -1.02
N ASP A 375 12.93 -13.33 0.21
CA ASP A 375 13.03 -14.76 0.50
C ASP A 375 11.92 -15.56 -0.17
N PHE A 376 10.66 -15.09 -0.06
CA PHE A 376 9.50 -15.76 -0.66
C PHE A 376 9.59 -15.81 -2.19
N ILE A 377 9.96 -14.70 -2.84
CA ILE A 377 10.10 -14.63 -4.31
C ILE A 377 11.21 -15.57 -4.79
N VAL A 378 12.39 -15.54 -4.14
CA VAL A 378 13.53 -16.39 -4.52
C VAL A 378 13.22 -17.87 -4.28
N PHE A 379 12.55 -18.20 -3.17
CA PHE A 379 12.12 -19.56 -2.86
C PHE A 379 11.18 -20.11 -3.96
N ASN A 380 10.12 -19.37 -4.30
CA ASN A 380 9.14 -19.82 -5.28
C ASN A 380 9.72 -19.89 -6.70
N LYS A 381 10.57 -18.94 -7.10
CA LYS A 381 11.34 -19.00 -8.36
C LYS A 381 12.19 -20.28 -8.43
N ASN A 382 12.93 -20.59 -7.38
CA ASN A 382 13.81 -21.77 -7.35
C ASN A 382 13.00 -23.06 -7.33
N TRP A 383 11.87 -23.09 -6.62
CA TRP A 383 10.96 -24.23 -6.62
C TRP A 383 10.37 -24.46 -8.03
N PHE A 384 9.92 -23.41 -8.72
CA PHE A 384 9.40 -23.48 -10.08
C PHE A 384 10.46 -23.96 -11.10
N LYS A 385 11.71 -23.49 -10.98
CA LYS A 385 12.81 -24.00 -11.83
C LYS A 385 13.09 -25.49 -11.59
N GLN A 386 13.00 -25.96 -10.34
CA GLN A 386 13.19 -27.37 -9.99
C GLN A 386 12.06 -28.26 -10.52
N THR A 387 10.82 -27.78 -10.52
CA THR A 387 9.69 -28.55 -11.09
C THR A 387 9.78 -28.61 -12.61
N GLN A 388 10.12 -27.51 -13.28
CA GLN A 388 10.34 -27.49 -14.73
C GLN A 388 11.51 -28.39 -15.17
N SER A 389 12.63 -28.38 -14.45
CA SER A 389 13.78 -29.25 -14.79
C SER A 389 13.45 -30.73 -14.62
N LYS A 390 12.70 -31.09 -13.56
CA LYS A 390 12.19 -32.44 -13.35
C LYS A 390 11.20 -32.87 -14.44
N ALA A 391 10.29 -31.98 -14.85
CA ALA A 391 9.35 -32.25 -15.94
C ALA A 391 10.07 -32.45 -17.29
N LYS A 392 11.06 -31.61 -17.62
CA LYS A 392 11.91 -31.78 -18.82
C LYS A 392 12.71 -33.08 -18.79
N LYS A 393 13.23 -33.49 -17.62
CA LYS A 393 13.96 -34.76 -17.45
C LYS A 393 13.03 -35.98 -17.62
N LYS A 394 11.81 -35.91 -17.09
CA LYS A 394 10.78 -36.96 -17.24
C LYS A 394 10.32 -37.11 -18.69
N ASN A 395 10.16 -36.01 -19.44
CA ASN A 395 9.80 -36.02 -20.87
C ASN A 395 10.92 -36.48 -21.80
N ARG A 396 12.19 -36.45 -21.39
CA ARG A 396 13.33 -36.98 -22.17
C ARG A 396 13.53 -38.50 -22.01
N GLN A 397 13.04 -39.10 -20.92
CA GLN A 397 13.20 -40.52 -20.62
C GLN A 397 12.28 -41.53 -21.36
N PRO A 398 11.19 -41.19 -22.09
CA PRO A 398 10.37 -42.22 -22.75
C PRO A 398 10.94 -42.72 -24.09
N ARG A 399 11.94 -42.06 -24.70
CA ARG A 399 12.43 -42.43 -26.05
C ARG A 399 13.58 -43.44 -26.07
N ALA A 400 14.33 -43.61 -24.99
CA ALA A 400 15.52 -44.47 -24.97
C ALA A 400 15.26 -45.95 -24.57
N ARG A 401 13.99 -46.36 -24.41
CA ARG A 401 13.64 -47.73 -23.96
C ARG A 401 12.87 -48.56 -25.00
N LYS A 402 12.82 -48.11 -26.27
CA LYS A 402 12.14 -48.84 -27.36
C LYS A 402 13.07 -49.37 -28.47
N GLU A 403 14.39 -49.21 -28.37
CA GLU A 403 15.36 -49.67 -29.40
C GLU A 403 16.25 -50.85 -28.93
N GLY A 404 15.76 -51.69 -28.00
CA GLY A 404 16.57 -52.79 -27.44
C GLY A 404 15.78 -54.06 -27.13
N ALA A 405 14.78 -54.37 -27.96
CA ALA A 405 14.07 -55.63 -27.94
C ALA A 405 13.66 -55.99 -29.38
N GLU A 406 14.66 -56.32 -30.19
CA GLU A 406 14.54 -57.27 -31.31
C GLU A 406 15.57 -58.37 -31.11
#